data_AF-A0A1G1EJ14-F1
#
_entry.id   AF-A0A1G1EJ14-F1
#
_cell.length_a   1.000
_cell.length_b   1.000
_cell.length_c   1.000
_cell.angle_alpha   90.00
_cell.angle_beta   90.00
_cell.angle_gamma   90.00
#
_symmetry.space_group_name_H-M   'P 1'
#
loop_
_entity.id
_entity.type
_entity.pdbx_description
1 polymer ?
#
loop_
_entity_poly.entity_id
_entity_poly.type
_entity_poly.pdbx_seq_one_letter_code
_entity_poly.pdbx_strand_id
1 'polypeptide(L)'
;MHETRLQLASLGLPEGSEIGLELFQETTMGMTDFVQKLNYQRALQGELVRTIKALDAVEQARVHLVIPKESLFLKEKPKGKASVMLKIKAGKALSQEQIQGIVHLISSSVEGILPGDVVVVDLKGNLLSGEHEGSEKTVMVASNLKLQTKVEKDLENKILKMLEDALGAGKVIARVSAELNFEKVDRTEEIFDPDSQVVRSEQRVAETTVGAVPPGGIAGVESLLPSGEAAKGNGGTAAKKDRENQTLNYEINKVVRHVEKPVGEIKKLSVGVLIDGTMSGTPAAYKP
;
A
#
# COMPACT_ATOMS: atom_id res chain seq x y z
N MET A 1 10.41 36.81 51.46
CA MET A 1 9.70 35.86 50.57
C MET A 1 9.08 36.53 49.35
N HIS A 2 8.38 37.66 49.45
CA HIS A 2 7.81 38.35 48.28
C HIS A 2 8.83 39.07 47.40
N GLU A 3 9.83 39.71 48.01
CA GLU A 3 10.86 40.48 47.28
C GLU A 3 11.79 39.58 46.45
N THR A 4 12.19 38.43 47.02
CA THR A 4 12.95 37.38 46.33
C THR A 4 12.17 36.79 45.15
N ARG A 5 10.84 36.65 45.30
CA ARG A 5 9.96 36.17 44.22
C ARG A 5 9.82 37.20 43.10
N LEU A 6 9.78 38.49 43.43
CA LEU A 6 9.73 39.59 42.47
C LEU A 6 11.05 39.72 41.70
N GLN A 7 12.20 39.55 42.37
CA GLN A 7 13.52 39.53 41.75
C GLN A 7 13.71 38.31 40.83
N LEU A 8 13.26 37.12 41.24
CA LEU A 8 13.29 35.93 40.38
C LEU A 8 12.41 36.11 39.13
N ALA A 9 11.19 36.65 39.31
CA ALA A 9 10.29 36.97 38.20
C ALA A 9 10.88 37.99 37.22
N SER A 10 11.66 38.96 37.71
CA SER A 10 12.37 39.95 36.88
C SER A 10 13.50 39.35 36.03
N LEU A 11 14.00 38.16 36.42
CA LEU A 11 14.99 37.37 35.69
C LEU A 11 14.35 36.33 34.74
N GLY A 12 13.02 36.32 34.63
CA GLY A 12 12.28 35.34 33.83
C GLY A 12 12.23 33.94 34.45
N LEU A 13 12.56 33.81 35.74
CA LEU A 13 12.52 32.57 36.50
C LEU A 13 11.36 32.67 37.51
N PRO A 14 10.31 31.85 37.40
CA PRO A 14 10.44 30.41 37.25
C PRO A 14 10.36 30.00 35.78
N GLU A 15 11.33 29.19 35.34
CA GLU A 15 11.08 28.34 34.16
C GLU A 15 9.77 27.62 34.43
N GLY A 16 8.76 27.90 33.61
CA GLY A 16 7.38 27.48 33.88
C GLY A 16 7.34 26.02 34.29
N SER A 17 6.98 25.76 35.55
CA SER A 17 6.64 24.43 36.03
C SER A 17 5.63 23.87 35.04
N GLU A 18 5.99 22.80 34.34
CA GLU A 18 5.12 22.15 33.36
C GLU A 18 3.91 21.60 34.10
N ILE A 19 2.81 22.35 34.04
CA ILE A 19 1.61 22.05 34.81
C ILE A 19 0.92 20.85 34.16
N GLY A 20 1.02 19.68 34.79
CA GLY A 20 0.43 18.41 34.34
C GLY A 20 -0.94 18.14 34.98
N LEU A 21 -1.17 16.90 35.40
CA LEU A 21 -2.39 16.46 36.10
C LEU A 21 -2.64 17.14 37.46
N GLU A 22 -1.67 17.92 37.96
CA GLU A 22 -1.72 18.64 39.24
C GLU A 22 -2.89 19.65 39.29
N LEU A 23 -3.34 20.17 38.13
CA LEU A 23 -4.52 21.06 38.02
C LEU A 23 -5.84 20.39 38.43
N PHE A 24 -5.90 19.07 38.45
CA PHE A 24 -7.10 18.34 38.87
C PHE A 24 -7.19 18.16 40.40
N GLN A 25 -6.09 18.34 41.13
CA GLN A 25 -6.08 18.19 42.58
C GLN A 25 -6.73 19.39 43.29
N GLU A 26 -6.72 20.56 42.66
CA GLU A 26 -7.46 21.75 43.12
C GLU A 26 -8.83 21.83 42.43
N THR A 27 -9.75 20.96 42.83
CA THR A 27 -11.12 20.99 42.27
C THR A 27 -11.91 22.15 42.89
N THR A 28 -11.87 23.33 42.28
CA THR A 28 -12.74 24.45 42.67
C THR A 28 -14.20 24.10 42.31
N MET A 29 -15.09 24.05 43.31
CA MET A 29 -16.52 23.82 43.06
C MET A 29 -17.09 24.90 42.11
N GLY A 30 -17.78 24.49 41.04
CA GLY A 30 -18.42 25.38 40.07
C GLY A 30 -17.79 25.46 38.67
N MET A 31 -16.86 24.56 38.30
CA MET A 31 -16.29 24.51 36.95
C MET A 31 -17.31 24.08 35.87
N THR A 32 -17.22 24.69 34.69
CA THR A 32 -18.02 24.30 33.51
C THR A 32 -17.34 23.16 32.73
N ASP A 33 -18.13 22.39 31.96
CA ASP A 33 -17.62 21.32 31.09
C ASP A 33 -16.53 21.80 30.12
N PHE A 34 -16.64 23.04 29.65
CA PHE A 34 -15.62 23.65 28.79
C PHE A 34 -14.28 23.80 29.52
N VAL A 35 -14.31 24.29 30.76
CA VAL A 35 -13.12 24.46 31.60
C VAL A 35 -12.52 23.09 31.94
N GLN A 36 -13.35 22.09 32.26
CA GLN A 36 -12.87 20.72 32.51
C GLN A 36 -12.15 20.13 31.30
N LYS A 37 -12.73 20.25 30.10
CA LYS A 37 -12.10 19.78 28.85
C LYS A 37 -10.78 20.51 28.55
N LEU A 38 -10.74 21.82 28.77
CA LEU A 38 -9.51 22.60 28.59
C LEU A 38 -8.41 22.17 29.58
N ASN A 39 -8.76 21.95 30.85
CA ASN A 39 -7.84 21.46 31.87
C ASN A 39 -7.34 20.05 31.55
N TYR A 40 -8.22 19.17 31.06
CA TYR A 40 -7.86 17.83 30.61
C TYR A 40 -6.86 17.86 29.47
N GLN A 41 -7.11 18.68 28.45
CA GLN A 41 -6.19 18.85 27.32
C GLN A 41 -4.83 19.40 27.77
N ARG A 42 -4.81 20.37 28.70
CA ARG A 42 -3.56 20.92 29.26
C ARG A 42 -2.78 19.87 30.04
N ALA A 43 -3.46 19.07 30.86
CA ALA A 43 -2.83 18.01 31.63
C ALA A 43 -2.22 16.93 30.71
N LEU A 44 -2.94 16.50 29.67
CA LEU A 44 -2.42 15.56 28.67
C LEU A 44 -1.17 16.11 27.97
N GLN A 45 -1.19 17.37 27.56
CA GLN A 45 -0.01 18.02 26.97
C GLN A 45 1.17 18.02 27.94
N GLY A 46 0.94 18.36 29.21
CA GLY A 46 1.97 18.35 30.26
C GLY A 46 2.58 16.96 30.49
N GLU A 47 1.76 15.91 30.59
CA GLU A 47 2.23 14.53 30.79
C GLU A 47 3.02 14.00 29.58
N LEU A 48 2.57 14.31 28.36
CA LEU A 48 3.30 13.97 27.14
C LEU A 48 4.65 14.68 27.09
N VAL A 49 4.70 15.96 27.45
CA VAL A 49 5.96 16.72 27.55
C VAL A 49 6.90 16.07 28.56
N ARG A 50 6.40 15.70 29.74
CA ARG A 50 7.19 15.05 30.80
C ARG A 50 7.78 13.71 30.33
N THR A 51 6.97 12.91 29.64
CA THR A 51 7.38 11.61 29.09
C THR A 51 8.43 11.77 28.00
N ILE A 52 8.25 12.71 27.08
CA ILE A 52 9.21 12.97 25.99
C ILE A 52 10.52 13.54 26.54
N LYS A 53 10.47 14.42 27.55
CA LYS A 53 11.67 14.97 28.22
C LYS A 53 12.45 13.92 29.01
N ALA A 54 11.83 12.79 29.37
CA ALA A 54 12.55 11.68 30.01
C ALA A 54 13.56 11.00 29.06
N LEU A 55 13.45 11.22 27.74
CA LEU A 55 14.44 10.77 26.77
C LEU A 55 15.75 11.54 26.94
N ASP A 56 16.86 10.82 27.08
CA ASP A 56 18.18 11.41 27.36
C ASP A 56 18.67 12.41 26.28
N ALA A 57 18.24 12.26 25.03
CA ALA A 57 18.59 13.18 23.95
C ALA A 57 17.81 14.52 24.00
N VAL A 58 16.69 14.58 24.72
CA VAL A 58 15.79 15.74 24.74
C VAL A 58 16.14 16.66 25.91
N GLU A 59 16.33 17.95 25.64
CA GLU A 59 16.54 18.99 26.65
C GLU A 59 15.21 19.64 27.06
N GLN A 60 14.39 19.99 26.06
CA GLN A 60 13.06 20.57 26.25
C GLN A 60 12.10 20.02 25.19
N ALA A 61 10.83 19.88 25.55
CA ALA A 61 9.78 19.49 24.63
C ALA A 61 8.55 20.40 24.82
N ARG A 62 7.83 20.65 23.73
CA ARG A 62 6.51 21.28 23.77
C ARG A 62 5.56 20.49 22.89
N VAL A 63 4.37 20.19 23.40
CA VAL A 63 3.35 19.41 22.68
C VAL A 63 2.09 20.25 22.56
N HIS A 64 1.61 20.40 21.33
CA HIS A 64 0.32 21.00 21.02
C HIS A 64 -0.60 19.94 20.44
N LEU A 65 -1.72 19.72 21.14
CA LEU A 65 -2.77 18.78 20.72
C LEU A 65 -3.97 19.55 20.19
N VAL A 66 -4.53 19.09 19.07
CA VAL A 66 -5.81 19.52 18.52
C VAL A 66 -6.75 18.32 18.61
N ILE A 67 -7.62 18.33 19.63
CA ILE A 67 -8.62 17.29 19.84
C ILE A 67 -9.96 17.84 19.34
N PRO A 68 -10.57 17.23 18.32
CA PRO A 68 -11.83 17.71 17.78
C PRO A 68 -12.98 17.39 18.73
N LYS A 69 -14.06 18.17 18.65
CA LYS A 69 -15.25 17.93 19.46
C LYS A 69 -16.06 16.78 18.85
N GLU A 70 -16.50 15.86 19.68
CA GLU A 70 -17.45 14.83 19.26
C GLU A 70 -18.79 15.47 18.87
N SER A 71 -19.31 15.10 17.71
CA SER A 71 -20.63 15.51 17.23
C SER A 71 -21.37 14.28 16.73
N LEU A 72 -22.58 14.06 17.26
CA LEU A 72 -23.45 12.96 16.84
C LEU A 72 -24.04 13.16 15.44
N PHE A 73 -23.83 14.34 14.84
CA PHE A 73 -24.40 14.73 13.55
C PHE A 73 -23.43 14.55 12.37
N LEU A 74 -22.18 14.16 12.62
CA LEU A 74 -21.18 13.96 11.57
C LEU A 74 -21.10 12.47 11.20
N LYS A 75 -21.25 12.18 9.90
CA LYS A 75 -21.04 10.83 9.34
C LYS A 75 -19.59 10.35 9.51
N GLU A 76 -18.64 11.28 9.47
CA GLU A 76 -17.21 11.02 9.66
C GLU A 76 -16.71 11.69 10.93
N LYS A 77 -16.04 10.94 11.80
CA LYS A 77 -15.42 11.50 12.99
C LYS A 77 -14.23 12.40 12.55
N PRO A 78 -14.20 13.68 12.97
CA PRO A 78 -13.05 14.52 12.71
C PRO A 78 -11.78 13.93 13.34
N LYS A 79 -10.65 14.01 12.63
CA LYS A 79 -9.35 13.53 13.11
C LYS A 79 -8.66 14.61 13.94
N GLY A 80 -8.01 14.19 15.03
CA GLY A 80 -7.13 15.05 15.81
C GLY A 80 -5.75 15.16 15.19
N LYS A 81 -5.01 16.19 15.60
CA LYS A 81 -3.65 16.46 15.14
C LYS A 81 -2.74 16.78 16.32
N ALA A 82 -1.45 16.49 16.18
CA ALA A 82 -0.45 16.85 17.19
C ALA A 82 0.78 17.49 16.54
N SER A 83 1.34 18.49 17.22
CA SER A 83 2.62 19.08 16.88
C SER A 83 3.54 19.02 18.10
N VAL A 84 4.76 18.55 17.88
CA VAL A 84 5.78 18.38 18.91
C VAL A 84 7.00 19.18 18.50
N MET A 85 7.41 20.11 19.35
CA MET A 85 8.67 20.82 19.20
C MET A 85 9.67 20.24 20.20
N LEU A 86 10.85 19.88 19.71
CA LEU A 86 11.93 19.33 20.52
C LEU A 86 13.14 20.28 20.48
N LYS A 87 13.76 20.43 21.64
CA LYS A 87 15.11 20.95 21.79
C LYS A 87 16.01 19.76 22.11
N ILE A 88 16.94 19.45 21.21
CA ILE A 88 17.90 18.35 21.41
C ILE A 88 19.12 18.89 22.16
N LYS A 89 19.65 18.12 23.11
CA LYS A 89 20.88 18.46 23.83
C LYS A 89 22.06 18.62 22.87
N ALA A 90 22.97 19.55 23.16
CA ALA A 90 24.16 19.77 22.35
C ALA A 90 24.99 18.49 22.18
N GLY A 91 25.37 18.17 20.94
CA GLY A 91 26.16 16.99 20.61
C GLY A 91 25.39 15.66 20.57
N LYS A 92 24.07 15.66 20.83
CA LYS A 92 23.20 14.50 20.65
C LYS A 92 22.32 14.66 19.41
N ALA A 93 21.86 13.53 18.89
CA ALA A 93 20.86 13.46 17.83
C ALA A 93 19.82 12.40 18.20
N LEU A 94 18.59 12.60 17.73
CA LEU A 94 17.54 11.58 17.85
C LEU A 94 17.65 10.61 16.68
N SER A 95 17.59 9.32 16.98
CA SER A 95 17.48 8.27 15.96
C SER A 95 16.08 8.25 15.35
N GLN A 96 15.95 7.71 14.14
CA GLN A 96 14.65 7.55 13.48
C GLN A 96 13.69 6.68 14.32
N GLU A 97 14.22 5.65 14.99
CA GLU A 97 13.46 4.79 15.90
C GLU A 97 12.91 5.56 17.11
N GLN A 98 13.71 6.46 17.70
CA GLN A 98 13.25 7.32 18.81
C GLN A 98 12.17 8.30 18.34
N ILE A 99 12.30 8.87 17.15
CA ILE A 99 11.29 9.79 16.59
C ILE A 99 9.98 9.03 16.31
N GLN A 100 10.05 7.84 15.71
CA GLN A 100 8.88 6.98 15.51
C GLN A 100 8.24 6.57 16.83
N GLY A 101 9.06 6.28 17.85
CA GLY A 101 8.59 6.02 19.21
C GLY A 101 7.79 7.19 19.78
N ILE A 102 8.24 8.43 19.61
CA ILE A 102 7.51 9.64 20.04
C ILE A 102 6.18 9.77 19.28
N VAL A 103 6.19 9.58 17.96
CA VAL A 103 4.98 9.63 17.12
C VAL A 103 3.96 8.60 17.59
N HIS A 104 4.38 7.35 17.79
CA HIS A 104 3.51 6.28 18.24
C HIS A 104 2.97 6.55 19.63
N LEU A 105 3.81 6.96 20.58
CA LEU A 105 3.41 7.31 21.94
C LEU A 105 2.27 8.33 21.95
N ILE A 106 2.36 9.39 21.14
CA ILE A 106 1.32 10.42 21.07
C ILE A 106 0.05 9.89 20.44
N SER A 107 0.16 9.19 19.31
CA SER A 107 -1.00 8.61 18.61
C SER A 107 -1.76 7.59 19.46
N SER A 108 -1.07 6.85 20.33
CA SER A 108 -1.70 5.89 21.24
C SER A 108 -2.24 6.53 22.52
N SER A 109 -1.69 7.68 22.92
CA SER A 109 -2.08 8.36 24.16
C SER A 109 -3.28 9.28 24.00
N VAL A 110 -3.63 9.65 22.77
CA VAL A 110 -4.73 10.58 22.48
C VAL A 110 -5.66 9.99 21.42
N GLU A 111 -6.93 9.86 21.77
CA GLU A 111 -7.94 9.33 20.86
C GLU A 111 -8.12 10.21 19.62
N GLY A 112 -8.27 9.57 18.46
CA GLY A 112 -8.54 10.25 17.19
C GLY A 112 -7.32 10.85 16.49
N ILE A 113 -6.11 10.67 17.03
CA ILE A 113 -4.86 11.09 16.38
C ILE A 113 -4.20 9.87 15.71
N LEU A 114 -4.01 9.94 14.39
CA LEU A 114 -3.26 8.90 13.66
C LEU A 114 -1.75 9.20 13.68
N PRO A 115 -0.87 8.20 13.57
CA PRO A 115 0.58 8.42 13.49
C PRO A 115 1.00 9.39 12.38
N GLY A 116 0.29 9.40 11.24
CA GLY A 116 0.54 10.33 10.14
C GLY A 116 0.14 11.78 10.43
N ASP A 117 -0.72 12.02 11.42
CA ASP A 117 -1.19 13.35 11.84
C ASP A 117 -0.33 13.97 12.96
N VAL A 118 0.83 13.36 13.27
CA VAL A 118 1.79 13.82 14.29
C VAL A 118 3.06 14.37 13.63
N VAL A 119 3.30 15.67 13.86
CA VAL A 119 4.44 16.39 13.30
C VAL A 119 5.43 16.73 14.40
N VAL A 120 6.68 16.30 14.25
CA VAL A 120 7.79 16.50 15.19
C VAL A 120 8.83 17.38 14.52
N VAL A 121 9.16 18.50 15.16
CA VAL A 121 10.10 19.50 14.64
C VAL A 121 11.19 19.82 15.66
N ASP A 122 12.40 20.10 15.17
CA ASP A 122 13.49 20.68 15.96
C ASP A 122 13.31 22.20 16.10
N LEU A 123 13.95 22.83 17.10
CA LEU A 123 14.00 24.28 17.29
C LEU A 123 14.51 25.04 16.06
N LYS A 124 15.34 24.41 15.23
CA LYS A 124 15.85 24.99 13.99
C LYS A 124 14.83 24.98 12.83
N GLY A 125 13.62 24.46 13.06
CA GLY A 125 12.59 24.30 12.04
C GLY A 125 12.77 23.06 11.16
N ASN A 126 13.71 22.19 11.49
CA ASN A 126 13.89 20.93 10.77
C ASN A 126 12.78 19.96 11.16
N LEU A 127 12.07 19.45 10.16
CA LEU A 127 11.09 18.40 10.34
C LEU A 127 11.83 17.08 10.66
N LEU A 128 11.52 16.50 11.82
CA LEU A 128 12.11 15.25 12.32
C LEU A 128 11.19 14.06 12.07
N SER A 129 9.87 14.23 12.19
CA SER A 129 8.88 13.19 11.83
C SER A 129 8.23 13.46 10.49
N GLY A 130 7.82 12.40 9.82
CA GLY A 130 7.33 12.48 8.45
C GLY A 130 8.50 12.30 7.50
N GLU A 131 8.60 11.09 6.95
CA GLU A 131 9.11 10.98 5.59
C GLU A 131 8.29 11.98 4.76
N HIS A 132 8.98 12.96 4.18
CA HIS A 132 8.44 14.05 3.38
C HIS A 132 7.09 13.65 2.75
N GLU A 133 5.99 14.36 3.05
CA GLU A 133 4.82 14.39 2.17
C GLU A 133 5.18 15.08 0.82
N GLY A 134 6.33 14.77 0.25
CA GLY A 134 6.49 14.82 -1.19
C GLY A 134 5.76 13.60 -1.71
N SER A 135 4.74 13.83 -2.56
CA SER A 135 3.99 12.85 -3.37
C SER A 135 4.51 11.42 -3.23
N GLU A 136 3.70 10.45 -2.78
CA GLU A 136 4.03 9.02 -2.53
C GLU A 136 5.24 8.44 -3.30
N LYS A 137 5.39 8.82 -4.58
CA LYS A 137 6.57 8.59 -5.42
C LYS A 137 7.92 8.99 -4.78
N THR A 138 8.07 10.18 -4.19
CA THR A 138 9.32 10.66 -3.58
C THR A 138 9.69 9.86 -2.34
N VAL A 139 8.70 9.51 -1.51
CA VAL A 139 8.88 8.61 -0.36
C VAL A 139 9.32 7.21 -0.82
N MET A 140 8.71 6.70 -1.90
CA MET A 140 9.07 5.41 -2.50
C MET A 140 10.49 5.42 -3.09
N VAL A 141 10.93 6.51 -3.73
CA VAL A 141 12.31 6.63 -4.24
C VAL A 141 13.32 6.62 -3.09
N ALA A 142 13.05 7.35 -2.00
CA ALA A 142 13.94 7.39 -0.85
C ALA A 142 14.06 6.02 -0.16
N SER A 143 12.96 5.28 -0.02
CA SER A 143 12.98 3.93 0.56
C SER A 143 13.70 2.92 -0.36
N ASN A 144 13.49 3.01 -1.67
CA ASN A 144 14.19 2.18 -2.66
C ASN A 144 15.71 2.40 -2.63
N LEU A 145 16.16 3.65 -2.54
CA LEU A 145 17.58 3.98 -2.43
C LEU A 145 18.18 3.45 -1.12
N LYS A 146 17.46 3.58 0.01
CA LYS A 146 17.87 3.00 1.30
C LYS A 146 18.04 1.48 1.20
N LEU A 147 17.12 0.78 0.54
CA LEU A 147 17.21 -0.66 0.34
C LEU A 147 18.43 -1.03 -0.51
N GLN A 148 18.67 -0.30 -1.61
CA GLN A 148 19.84 -0.51 -2.46
C GLN A 148 21.15 -0.38 -1.67
N THR A 149 21.35 0.74 -0.95
CA THR A 149 22.56 0.96 -0.15
C THR A 149 22.73 -0.11 0.93
N LYS A 150 21.62 -0.61 1.52
CA LYS A 150 21.67 -1.69 2.50
C LYS A 150 22.15 -3.00 1.89
N VAL A 151 21.62 -3.38 0.72
CA VAL A 151 22.04 -4.59 -0.01
C VAL A 151 23.51 -4.50 -0.42
N GLU A 152 23.93 -3.36 -0.97
CA GLU A 152 25.32 -3.12 -1.36
C GLU A 152 26.28 -3.27 -0.17
N LYS A 153 25.95 -2.64 0.97
CA LYS A 153 26.76 -2.71 2.19
C LYS A 153 26.80 -4.10 2.81
N ASP A 154 25.70 -4.84 2.78
CA ASP A 154 25.66 -6.23 3.26
C ASP A 154 26.54 -7.15 2.41
N LEU A 155 26.53 -6.98 1.09
CA LEU A 155 27.39 -7.74 0.18
C LEU A 155 28.86 -7.35 0.32
N GLU A 156 29.16 -6.05 0.44
CA GLU A 156 30.51 -5.54 0.73
C GLU A 156 31.07 -6.17 2.01
N ASN A 157 30.29 -6.16 3.09
CA ASN A 157 30.68 -6.76 4.37
C ASN A 157 30.89 -8.28 4.27
N LYS A 158 30.08 -9.00 3.49
CA LYS A 158 30.26 -10.45 3.28
C LYS A 158 31.56 -10.75 2.54
N ILE A 159 31.89 -9.96 1.51
CA ILE A 159 33.14 -10.12 0.74
C ILE A 159 34.34 -9.82 1.62
N LEU A 160 34.29 -8.71 2.38
CA LEU A 160 35.36 -8.33 3.30
C LEU A 160 35.62 -9.44 4.32
N LYS A 161 34.60 -9.92 5.04
CA LYS A 161 34.76 -11.00 6.03
C LYS A 161 35.39 -12.25 5.44
N MET A 162 34.91 -12.69 4.27
CA MET A 162 35.43 -13.90 3.62
C MET A 162 36.91 -13.77 3.22
N LEU A 163 37.32 -12.60 2.74
CA LEU A 163 38.69 -12.38 2.25
C LEU A 163 39.66 -11.97 3.37
N GLU A 164 39.18 -11.28 4.40
CA GLU A 164 39.99 -10.92 5.58
C GLU A 164 40.40 -12.15 6.39
N ASP A 165 39.53 -13.17 6.49
CA ASP A 165 39.85 -14.44 7.15
C ASP A 165 41.07 -15.15 6.50
N ALA A 166 41.28 -14.95 5.19
CA ALA A 166 42.38 -15.56 4.45
C ALA A 166 43.64 -14.67 4.34
N LEU A 167 43.46 -13.35 4.17
CA LEU A 167 44.54 -12.42 3.80
C LEU A 167 45.01 -11.54 4.97
N GLY A 168 44.22 -11.45 6.04
CA GLY A 168 44.42 -10.57 7.17
C GLY A 168 43.64 -9.25 7.03
N ALA A 169 43.21 -8.71 8.19
CA ALA A 169 42.41 -7.49 8.25
C ALA A 169 43.07 -6.29 7.56
N GLY A 170 42.28 -5.52 6.81
CA GLY A 170 42.74 -4.28 6.17
C GLY A 170 43.54 -4.43 4.87
N LYS A 171 43.76 -5.65 4.37
CA LYS A 171 44.44 -5.87 3.07
C LYS A 171 43.50 -5.96 1.87
N VAL A 172 42.19 -5.81 2.10
CA VAL A 172 41.16 -6.01 1.07
C VAL A 172 40.23 -4.82 1.08
N ILE A 173 39.96 -4.28 -0.11
CA ILE A 173 38.94 -3.27 -0.34
C ILE A 173 37.96 -3.84 -1.36
N ALA A 174 36.71 -4.03 -0.95
CA ALA A 174 35.63 -4.45 -1.85
C ALA A 174 34.68 -3.28 -2.07
N ARG A 175 34.17 -3.13 -3.29
CA ARG A 175 33.08 -2.22 -3.64
C ARG A 175 32.03 -3.00 -4.43
N VAL A 176 30.78 -2.84 -4.05
CA VAL A 176 29.64 -3.50 -4.67
C VAL A 176 28.66 -2.44 -5.13
N SER A 177 28.18 -2.57 -6.36
CA SER A 177 27.06 -1.80 -6.88
C SER A 177 25.98 -2.76 -7.38
N ALA A 178 24.75 -2.59 -6.91
CA ALA A 178 23.61 -3.46 -7.21
C ALA A 178 22.49 -2.66 -7.88
N GLU A 179 22.04 -3.10 -9.05
CA GLU A 179 20.84 -2.59 -9.70
C GLU A 179 19.65 -3.45 -9.26
N LEU A 180 18.72 -2.86 -8.49
CA LEU A 180 17.52 -3.55 -7.99
C LEU A 180 16.31 -3.22 -8.88
N ASN A 181 15.47 -4.22 -9.15
CA ASN A 181 14.19 -4.03 -9.82
C ASN A 181 13.07 -3.79 -8.79
N PHE A 182 12.47 -2.60 -8.84
CA PHE A 182 11.35 -2.20 -7.98
C PHE A 182 10.00 -2.20 -8.71
N GLU A 183 9.93 -2.81 -9.89
CA GLU A 183 8.70 -2.92 -10.65
C GLU A 183 7.70 -3.86 -9.95
N LYS A 184 6.57 -3.30 -9.50
CA LYS A 184 5.45 -4.11 -9.02
C LYS A 184 4.69 -4.63 -10.24
N VAL A 185 4.92 -5.90 -10.57
CA VAL A 185 4.17 -6.59 -11.63
C VAL A 185 2.97 -7.29 -11.00
N ASP A 186 1.79 -6.73 -11.23
CA ASP A 186 0.50 -7.42 -11.00
C ASP A 186 0.05 -7.99 -12.35
N ARG A 187 0.12 -9.32 -12.48
CA ARG A 187 -0.35 -10.01 -13.68
C ARG A 187 -1.52 -10.91 -13.35
N THR A 188 -2.65 -10.64 -14.01
CA THR A 188 -3.80 -11.52 -14.06
C THR A 188 -3.77 -12.26 -15.41
N GLU A 189 -3.48 -13.55 -15.39
CA GLU A 189 -3.57 -14.41 -16.58
C GLU A 189 -4.89 -15.18 -16.53
N GLU A 190 -5.73 -15.01 -17.57
CA GLU A 190 -6.91 -15.83 -17.81
C GLU A 190 -6.60 -16.80 -18.95
N ILE A 191 -6.40 -18.07 -18.59
CA ILE A 191 -6.10 -19.12 -19.56
C ILE A 191 -7.37 -19.93 -19.79
N PHE A 192 -7.76 -20.05 -21.06
CA PHE A 192 -8.84 -20.89 -21.53
C PHE A 192 -8.26 -22.16 -22.15
N ASP A 193 -8.73 -23.32 -21.70
CA ASP A 193 -8.34 -24.61 -22.28
C ASP A 193 -9.31 -24.99 -23.41
N PRO A 194 -8.89 -24.95 -24.69
CA PRO A 194 -9.75 -25.28 -25.82
C PRO A 194 -10.00 -26.78 -25.96
N ASP A 195 -9.31 -27.66 -25.24
CA ASP A 195 -9.50 -29.11 -25.33
C ASP A 195 -10.49 -29.63 -24.27
N SER A 196 -10.71 -28.85 -23.21
CA SER A 196 -11.64 -29.19 -22.12
C SER A 196 -13.03 -28.57 -22.29
N GLN A 197 -13.50 -28.39 -23.53
CA GLN A 197 -14.83 -27.83 -23.80
C GLN A 197 -15.90 -28.85 -23.39
N VAL A 198 -16.75 -28.49 -22.44
CA VAL A 198 -17.89 -29.32 -22.05
C VAL A 198 -19.17 -28.63 -22.52
N VAL A 199 -20.03 -29.37 -23.22
CA VAL A 199 -21.34 -28.86 -23.64
C VAL A 199 -22.18 -28.63 -22.39
N ARG A 200 -22.51 -27.36 -22.11
CA ARG A 200 -23.35 -26.96 -20.98
C ARG A 200 -24.83 -27.13 -21.34
N SER A 201 -25.22 -26.76 -22.55
CA SER A 201 -26.59 -26.94 -23.05
C SER A 201 -26.62 -27.05 -24.57
N GLU A 202 -27.45 -27.95 -25.07
CA GLU A 202 -27.75 -28.12 -26.48
C GLU A 202 -29.25 -27.92 -26.71
N GLN A 203 -29.62 -27.03 -27.64
CA GLN A 203 -30.99 -26.90 -28.11
C GLN A 203 -31.03 -27.23 -29.61
N ARG A 204 -31.68 -28.34 -29.96
CA ARG A 204 -31.85 -28.79 -31.34
C ARG A 204 -33.33 -28.72 -31.72
N VAL A 205 -33.65 -27.91 -32.73
CA VAL A 205 -34.97 -27.80 -33.33
C VAL A 205 -34.87 -28.32 -34.76
N ALA A 206 -35.39 -29.52 -34.98
CA ALA A 206 -35.51 -30.12 -36.31
C ALA A 206 -36.99 -30.09 -36.73
N GLU A 207 -37.28 -29.34 -37.78
CA GLU A 207 -38.59 -29.29 -38.44
C GLU A 207 -38.47 -29.95 -39.81
N THR A 208 -39.18 -31.06 -40.00
CA THR A 208 -39.37 -31.66 -41.31
C THR A 208 -40.81 -31.42 -41.74
N THR A 209 -40.99 -30.55 -42.73
CA THR A 209 -42.30 -30.30 -43.33
C THR A 209 -42.39 -31.06 -44.64
N VAL A 210 -43.31 -32.02 -44.71
CA VAL A 210 -43.67 -32.70 -45.94
C VAL A 210 -44.96 -32.07 -46.45
N GLY A 211 -44.85 -31.18 -47.43
CA GLY A 211 -46.00 -30.58 -48.10
C GLY A 211 -46.32 -31.30 -49.40
N ALA A 212 -47.59 -31.58 -49.64
CA ALA A 212 -48.08 -31.88 -50.98
C ALA A 212 -48.37 -30.54 -51.68
N VAL A 213 -47.69 -30.26 -52.79
CA VAL A 213 -48.09 -29.17 -53.68
C VAL A 213 -49.34 -29.65 -54.42
N PRO A 214 -50.53 -29.01 -54.25
CA PRO A 214 -51.67 -29.38 -55.07
C PRO A 214 -51.32 -29.03 -56.53
N PRO A 215 -51.63 -29.92 -57.50
CA PRO A 215 -51.34 -29.64 -58.90
C PRO A 215 -52.05 -28.35 -59.31
N GLY A 216 -51.29 -27.39 -59.82
CA GLY A 216 -51.83 -26.19 -60.43
C GLY A 216 -52.61 -26.56 -61.69
N GLY A 217 -53.90 -26.81 -61.54
CA GLY A 217 -54.83 -26.96 -62.65
C GLY A 217 -55.46 -25.61 -62.99
N ILE A 218 -55.43 -25.24 -64.26
CA ILE A 218 -56.27 -24.16 -64.80
C ILE A 218 -57.74 -24.52 -64.55
N ALA A 219 -58.47 -23.63 -63.90
CA ALA A 219 -59.91 -23.78 -63.66
C ALA A 219 -60.66 -23.77 -65.00
N GLY A 220 -61.16 -24.93 -65.42
CA GLY A 220 -61.94 -25.11 -66.63
C GLY A 220 -63.13 -26.03 -66.36
N VAL A 221 -64.25 -25.72 -67.00
CA VAL A 221 -65.61 -26.28 -66.81
C VAL A 221 -65.78 -27.80 -67.06
N GLU A 222 -64.69 -28.51 -67.36
CA GLU A 222 -64.69 -29.96 -67.63
C GLU A 222 -64.96 -30.81 -66.38
N SER A 223 -64.79 -30.26 -65.17
CA SER A 223 -64.93 -31.01 -63.91
C SER A 223 -66.37 -31.15 -63.37
N LEU A 224 -67.40 -30.76 -64.14
CA LEU A 224 -68.81 -30.80 -63.72
C LEU A 224 -69.71 -31.77 -64.53
N LEU A 225 -69.17 -32.63 -65.40
CA LEU A 225 -69.98 -33.63 -66.10
C LEU A 225 -70.08 -34.95 -65.31
N PRO A 226 -71.28 -35.55 -65.10
CA PRO A 226 -71.47 -36.68 -64.19
C PRO A 226 -71.13 -38.06 -64.77
N SER A 227 -70.50 -38.15 -65.95
CA SER A 227 -70.22 -39.43 -66.60
C SER A 227 -69.04 -39.31 -67.56
N GLY A 228 -67.85 -39.67 -67.08
CA GLY A 228 -66.62 -39.74 -67.84
C GLY A 228 -65.47 -40.06 -66.89
N GLU A 229 -64.66 -41.06 -67.24
CA GLU A 229 -63.62 -41.67 -66.41
C GLU A 229 -62.75 -40.64 -65.66
N ALA A 230 -62.51 -40.91 -64.37
CA ALA A 230 -61.55 -40.16 -63.58
C ALA A 230 -60.17 -40.21 -64.26
N ALA A 231 -59.75 -39.09 -64.85
CA ALA A 231 -58.38 -38.93 -65.31
C ALA A 231 -57.44 -39.16 -64.11
N LYS A 232 -56.60 -40.21 -64.20
CA LYS A 232 -55.54 -40.48 -63.22
C LYS A 232 -54.63 -39.26 -63.14
N GLY A 233 -54.84 -38.45 -62.10
CA GLY A 233 -53.95 -37.34 -61.76
C GLY A 233 -52.57 -37.88 -61.42
N ASN A 234 -51.55 -37.45 -62.18
CA ASN A 234 -50.16 -37.69 -61.84
C ASN A 234 -49.89 -37.17 -60.42
N GLY A 235 -49.48 -38.08 -59.52
CA GLY A 235 -49.21 -37.75 -58.13
C GLY A 235 -48.20 -36.63 -58.01
N GLY A 236 -48.57 -35.56 -57.29
CA GLY A 236 -47.67 -34.44 -57.01
C GLY A 236 -46.43 -34.93 -56.26
N THR A 237 -45.25 -34.51 -56.70
CA THR A 237 -44.00 -34.76 -55.99
C THR A 237 -44.03 -34.04 -54.66
N ALA A 238 -43.88 -34.78 -53.56
CA ALA A 238 -43.78 -34.22 -52.22
C ALA A 238 -42.56 -33.28 -52.13
N ALA A 239 -42.82 -32.01 -51.80
CA ALA A 239 -41.74 -31.07 -51.49
C ALA A 239 -41.40 -31.24 -50.02
N LYS A 240 -40.25 -31.87 -49.76
CA LYS A 240 -39.69 -32.00 -48.40
C LYS A 240 -38.85 -30.77 -48.11
N LYS A 241 -39.18 -30.04 -47.05
CA LYS A 241 -38.34 -28.96 -46.51
C LYS A 241 -37.87 -29.36 -45.13
N ASP A 242 -36.57 -29.59 -45.03
CA ASP A 242 -35.90 -29.83 -43.77
C ASP A 242 -35.32 -28.51 -43.26
N ARG A 243 -35.66 -28.14 -42.02
CA ARG A 243 -35.03 -27.03 -41.29
C ARG A 243 -34.46 -27.57 -39.99
N GLU A 244 -33.15 -27.41 -39.83
CA GLU A 244 -32.46 -27.74 -38.59
C GLU A 244 -31.83 -26.47 -38.01
N ASN A 245 -32.22 -26.12 -36.79
CA ASN A 245 -31.58 -25.09 -35.99
C ASN A 245 -30.94 -25.78 -34.77
N GLN A 246 -29.61 -25.66 -34.62
CA GLN A 246 -28.87 -26.19 -33.47
C GLN A 246 -28.12 -25.06 -32.77
N THR A 247 -28.34 -24.91 -31.46
CA THR A 247 -27.63 -23.96 -30.60
C THR A 247 -26.87 -24.73 -29.53
N LEU A 248 -25.54 -24.61 -29.51
CA LEU A 248 -24.64 -25.26 -28.56
C LEU A 248 -23.98 -24.20 -27.68
N ASN A 249 -24.14 -24.33 -26.36
CA ASN A 249 -23.42 -23.51 -25.38
C ASN A 249 -22.33 -24.35 -24.71
N TYR A 250 -21.09 -23.87 -24.75
CA TYR A 250 -19.95 -24.52 -24.13
C TYR A 250 -19.57 -23.82 -22.83
N GLU A 251 -19.19 -24.61 -21.81
CA GLU A 251 -18.39 -24.11 -20.70
C GLU A 251 -16.92 -24.43 -20.97
N ILE A 252 -16.09 -23.40 -20.86
CA ILE A 252 -14.64 -23.51 -21.04
C ILE A 252 -14.01 -23.34 -19.67
N ASN A 253 -13.10 -24.24 -19.31
CA ASN A 253 -12.37 -24.13 -18.07
C ASN A 253 -11.56 -22.83 -18.04
N LYS A 254 -11.70 -22.08 -16.95
CA LYS A 254 -11.00 -20.82 -16.70
C LYS A 254 -10.00 -21.02 -15.58
N VAL A 255 -8.71 -20.83 -15.87
CA VAL A 255 -7.67 -20.74 -14.84
C VAL A 255 -7.31 -19.28 -14.65
N VAL A 256 -7.58 -18.74 -13.45
CA VAL A 256 -7.16 -17.39 -13.06
C VAL A 256 -5.88 -17.51 -12.25
N ARG A 257 -4.77 -17.00 -12.79
CA ARG A 257 -3.50 -16.90 -12.07
C ARG A 257 -3.24 -15.45 -11.70
N HIS A 258 -3.13 -15.19 -10.40
CA HIS A 258 -2.64 -13.93 -9.86
C HIS A 258 -1.17 -14.09 -9.47
N VAL A 259 -0.27 -13.39 -10.17
CA VAL A 259 1.17 -13.41 -9.89
C VAL A 259 1.57 -12.05 -9.33
N GLU A 260 1.93 -12.02 -8.05
CA GLU A 260 2.57 -10.86 -7.41
C GLU A 260 4.06 -11.14 -7.27
N LYS A 261 4.90 -10.38 -7.99
CA LYS A 261 6.36 -10.48 -7.85
C LYS A 261 6.84 -9.68 -6.64
N PRO A 262 7.74 -10.21 -5.80
CA PRO A 262 8.36 -9.43 -4.75
C PRO A 262 9.20 -8.31 -5.36
N VAL A 263 9.12 -7.11 -4.77
CA VAL A 263 9.96 -5.98 -5.15
C VAL A 263 11.37 -6.14 -4.60
N GLY A 264 12.38 -5.67 -5.33
CA GLY A 264 13.78 -5.65 -4.88
C GLY A 264 14.64 -6.81 -5.36
N GLU A 265 14.27 -7.49 -6.45
CA GLU A 265 15.12 -8.50 -7.09
C GLU A 265 16.39 -7.84 -7.67
N ILE A 266 17.55 -8.49 -7.52
CA ILE A 266 18.82 -7.98 -8.06
C ILE A 266 18.86 -8.25 -9.56
N LYS A 267 18.79 -7.20 -10.37
CA LYS A 267 18.86 -7.27 -11.83
C LYS A 267 20.30 -7.33 -12.32
N LYS A 268 21.21 -6.59 -11.70
CA LYS A 268 22.63 -6.57 -12.04
C LYS A 268 23.48 -6.36 -10.80
N LEU A 269 24.60 -7.07 -10.73
CA LEU A 269 25.59 -6.91 -9.69
C LEU A 269 26.95 -6.63 -10.31
N SER A 270 27.59 -5.54 -9.88
CA SER A 270 28.96 -5.19 -10.25
C SER A 270 29.82 -5.20 -8.99
N VAL A 271 30.89 -5.98 -8.99
CA VAL A 271 31.77 -6.15 -7.83
C VAL A 271 33.20 -5.82 -8.25
N GLY A 272 33.84 -4.90 -7.53
CA GLY A 272 35.26 -4.60 -7.65
C GLY A 272 35.97 -4.97 -6.35
N VAL A 273 37.03 -5.75 -6.44
CA VAL A 273 37.84 -6.15 -5.28
C VAL A 273 39.29 -5.79 -5.56
N LEU A 274 39.91 -5.06 -4.64
CA LEU A 274 41.33 -4.74 -4.64
C LEU A 274 41.96 -5.42 -3.43
N ILE A 275 43.05 -6.14 -3.69
CA ILE A 275 43.77 -6.93 -2.69
C ILE A 275 45.21 -6.43 -2.67
N ASP A 276 45.70 -6.06 -1.50
CA ASP A 276 47.11 -5.75 -1.28
C ASP A 276 47.91 -7.04 -1.14
N GLY A 277 48.73 -7.35 -2.14
CA GLY A 277 49.54 -8.55 -2.19
C GLY A 277 50.61 -8.51 -3.28
N THR A 278 51.72 -9.19 -3.03
CA THR A 278 52.74 -9.46 -4.05
C THR A 278 52.26 -10.60 -4.94
N MET A 279 51.78 -10.28 -6.14
CA MET A 279 51.35 -11.28 -7.13
C MET A 279 52.55 -12.10 -7.62
N SER A 280 52.83 -13.26 -7.02
CA SER A 280 53.66 -14.30 -7.64
C SER A 280 52.76 -15.21 -8.47
N GLY A 281 52.29 -14.72 -9.62
CA GLY A 281 51.47 -15.50 -10.55
C GLY A 281 50.91 -14.64 -11.67
N THR A 282 51.07 -15.10 -12.91
CA THR A 282 50.53 -14.44 -14.10
C THR A 282 49.02 -14.22 -13.94
N PRO A 283 48.49 -13.00 -14.09
CA PRO A 283 47.07 -12.75 -13.94
C PRO A 283 46.28 -13.53 -14.98
N ALA A 284 45.22 -14.22 -14.55
CA ALA A 284 44.33 -14.94 -15.46
C ALA A 284 43.66 -13.94 -16.42
N ALA A 285 43.75 -14.21 -17.73
CA ALA A 285 43.16 -13.36 -18.75
C ALA A 285 41.63 -13.31 -18.61
N TYR A 286 41.10 -12.10 -18.49
CA TYR A 286 39.66 -11.83 -18.52
C TYR A 286 39.08 -12.30 -19.86
N LYS A 287 38.16 -13.27 -19.83
CA LYS A 287 37.34 -13.62 -21.00
C LYS A 287 35.97 -12.95 -20.83
N PRO A 288 35.52 -12.15 -21.84
CA PRO A 288 34.25 -11.45 -21.79
C PRO A 288 33.05 -12.40 -21.77
#